data_AF-A0A9D8HGA8-F1
#
_entry.id   AF-A0A9D8HGA8-F1
#
_cell.length_a   1.000
_cell.length_b   1.000
_cell.length_c   1.000
_cell.angle_alpha   90.00
_cell.angle_beta   90.00
_cell.angle_gamma   90.00
#
_symmetry.space_group_name_H-M   'P 1'
#
loop_
_entity.id
_entity.type
_entity.pdbx_description
1 polymer ?
#
loop_
_entity_poly.entity_id
_entity_poly.type
_entity_poly.pdbx_seq_one_letter_code
_entity_poly.pdbx_strand_id
1 'polypeptide(L)'
;MRTVRRRSLAALLAGALAATGVAAVPAPAQADDGARTVTVPALWAGPDAKGRTVGGIERATITTRRTPRPEFEVDLRSGKAEGAGPQWVAASAVAAAVGMLFAGNDPRVYGARDTVTGPIDGPSAGAILTVGTLAALRGDRLDREVTMTGTIAPDGTVGVVGLVLDKIKAAAKAGFGTVLIPYGTERQSGPDGPVDARNFGAERGVEVVVVDDLVDAYRLFTGKDLVPALGAVPEPAPAVAAVAVTTARALADRIDAALAALPAGVDA
;
A
#
# COMPACT_ATOMS: atom_id res chain seq x y z
N MET A 1 -13.24 59.96 -54.83
CA MET A 1 -14.64 59.80 -54.40
C MET A 1 -15.40 58.97 -55.41
N ARG A 2 -15.68 57.69 -55.10
CA ARG A 2 -16.91 56.94 -55.45
C ARG A 2 -16.66 55.46 -55.17
N THR A 3 -17.38 54.97 -54.18
CA THR A 3 -17.59 53.58 -53.83
C THR A 3 -18.34 52.86 -54.96
N VAL A 4 -17.86 51.69 -55.38
CA VAL A 4 -18.71 50.70 -56.05
C VAL A 4 -18.50 49.35 -55.40
N ARG A 5 -19.62 48.79 -54.96
CA ARG A 5 -19.78 47.49 -54.34
C ARG A 5 -19.90 46.39 -55.40
N ARG A 6 -19.31 45.25 -55.05
CA ARG A 6 -19.86 43.88 -55.11
C ARG A 6 -19.88 43.11 -56.44
N ARG A 7 -19.12 42.01 -56.34
CA ARG A 7 -19.44 40.61 -56.65
C ARG A 7 -19.45 40.20 -58.12
N SER A 8 -18.43 39.43 -58.48
CA SER A 8 -18.54 38.37 -59.48
C SER A 8 -17.68 37.18 -59.04
N LEU A 9 -18.33 36.03 -58.85
CA LEU A 9 -17.71 34.72 -58.86
C LEU A 9 -17.17 34.45 -60.28
N ALA A 10 -15.91 34.03 -60.39
CA ALA A 10 -15.38 33.16 -61.46
C ALA A 10 -13.93 32.82 -61.03
N ALA A 11 -13.64 31.62 -60.57
CA ALA A 11 -13.44 30.39 -61.34
C ALA A 11 -11.93 30.08 -61.44
N LEU A 12 -11.57 28.93 -60.87
CA LEU A 12 -10.53 28.00 -61.29
C LEU A 12 -9.12 28.56 -61.59
N LEU A 13 -8.14 28.14 -60.77
CA LEU A 13 -6.95 27.48 -61.31
C LEU A 13 -6.21 26.70 -60.21
N ALA A 14 -6.05 25.41 -60.50
CA ALA A 14 -5.20 24.46 -59.80
C ALA A 14 -3.72 24.86 -59.90
N GLY A 15 -2.92 24.53 -58.89
CA GLY A 15 -1.47 24.66 -58.99
C GLY A 15 -0.73 24.52 -57.66
N ALA A 16 -0.40 23.28 -57.31
CA ALA A 16 0.76 22.86 -56.51
C ALA A 16 1.19 23.76 -55.33
N LEU A 17 0.72 23.44 -54.12
CA LEU A 17 1.44 23.81 -52.90
C LEU A 17 2.48 22.73 -52.60
N ALA A 18 3.74 23.10 -52.76
CA ALA A 18 4.89 22.28 -52.41
C ALA A 18 4.81 21.84 -50.95
N ALA A 19 4.95 20.53 -50.75
CA ALA A 19 5.17 19.92 -49.45
C ALA A 19 6.53 20.36 -48.90
N THR A 20 6.55 21.42 -48.09
CA THR A 20 7.63 21.61 -47.12
C THR A 20 7.24 20.84 -45.87
N GLY A 21 7.72 19.59 -45.80
CA GLY A 21 7.69 18.81 -44.57
C GLY A 21 8.45 19.57 -43.49
N VAL A 22 7.72 20.16 -42.55
CA VAL A 22 8.25 20.37 -41.21
C VAL A 22 8.41 18.96 -40.66
N ALA A 23 9.64 18.43 -40.74
CA ALA A 23 9.99 17.24 -39.98
C ALA A 23 9.60 17.54 -38.54
N ALA A 24 8.57 16.85 -38.05
CA ALA A 24 8.22 16.90 -36.64
C ALA A 24 9.50 16.59 -35.89
N VAL A 25 10.02 17.59 -35.17
CA VAL A 25 11.10 17.37 -34.21
C VAL A 25 10.59 16.23 -33.35
N PRO A 26 11.27 15.06 -33.33
CA PRO A 26 10.82 13.99 -32.46
C PRO A 26 10.78 14.61 -31.06
N ALA A 27 9.60 14.55 -30.43
CA ALA A 27 9.48 14.91 -29.03
C ALA A 27 10.64 14.23 -28.32
N PRO A 28 11.44 14.97 -27.51
CA PRO A 28 12.62 14.41 -26.90
C PRO A 28 12.20 13.09 -26.26
N ALA A 29 12.85 12.00 -26.66
CA ALA A 29 12.61 10.69 -26.09
C ALA A 29 12.61 10.88 -24.57
N GLN A 30 11.46 10.64 -23.94
CA GLN A 30 11.31 10.81 -22.50
C GLN A 30 12.40 9.97 -21.85
N ALA A 31 13.39 10.65 -21.26
CA ALA A 31 14.42 9.99 -20.50
C ALA A 31 13.71 9.13 -19.46
N ASP A 32 14.01 7.84 -19.44
CA ASP A 32 13.45 6.88 -18.49
C ASP A 32 13.75 7.39 -17.07
N ASP A 33 12.72 7.96 -16.42
CA ASP A 33 12.88 8.83 -15.26
C ASP A 33 13.00 8.05 -13.94
N GLY A 34 13.07 6.72 -14.05
CA GLY A 34 13.15 5.77 -12.95
C GLY A 34 11.87 5.70 -12.12
N ALA A 35 10.76 6.32 -12.54
CA ALA A 35 9.48 6.22 -11.87
C ALA A 35 8.82 4.86 -12.15
N ARG A 36 8.32 4.23 -11.10
CA ARG A 36 7.61 2.95 -11.19
C ARG A 36 6.22 3.12 -10.59
N THR A 37 5.23 2.60 -11.30
CA THR A 37 3.82 2.74 -10.91
C THR A 37 3.19 1.37 -10.72
N VAL A 38 2.47 1.21 -9.61
CA VAL A 38 1.71 0.02 -9.26
C VAL A 38 0.31 0.44 -8.81
N THR A 39 -0.71 -0.34 -9.17
CA THR A 39 -2.08 -0.11 -8.72
C THR A 39 -2.49 -1.24 -7.78
N VAL A 40 -3.04 -0.90 -6.62
CA VAL A 40 -3.51 -1.86 -5.61
C VAL A 40 -5.03 -1.75 -5.40
N PRO A 41 -5.74 -2.89 -5.24
CA PRO A 41 -7.17 -2.91 -4.97
C PRO A 41 -7.46 -2.81 -3.46
N ALA A 42 -7.57 -1.60 -2.92
CA ALA A 42 -7.83 -1.37 -1.51
C ALA A 42 -9.30 -1.61 -1.14
N LEU A 43 -9.53 -2.42 -0.11
CA LEU A 43 -10.85 -2.70 0.45
C LEU A 43 -11.30 -1.58 1.41
N TRP A 44 -12.53 -1.11 1.22
CA TRP A 44 -13.18 -0.19 2.15
C TRP A 44 -14.56 -0.71 2.55
N ALA A 45 -15.02 -0.31 3.73
CA ALA A 45 -16.39 -0.52 4.17
C ALA A 45 -16.83 0.64 5.06
N GLY A 46 -18.09 1.05 4.93
CA GLY A 46 -18.66 2.18 5.65
C GLY A 46 -20.16 2.31 5.43
N PRO A 47 -20.82 3.24 6.12
CA PRO A 47 -22.25 3.46 5.96
C PRO A 47 -22.59 4.08 4.59
N ASP A 48 -23.63 3.57 3.94
CA ASP A 48 -24.27 4.24 2.80
C ASP A 48 -25.15 5.41 3.27
N ALA A 49 -25.74 6.15 2.31
CA ALA A 49 -26.65 7.27 2.59
C ALA A 49 -27.90 6.88 3.41
N LYS A 50 -28.19 5.59 3.55
CA LYS A 50 -29.31 5.04 4.34
C LYS A 50 -28.84 4.42 5.66
N GLY A 51 -27.56 4.58 6.02
CA GLY A 51 -26.96 4.06 7.25
C GLY A 51 -26.66 2.56 7.23
N ARG A 52 -26.76 1.89 6.07
CA ARG A 52 -26.42 0.47 5.95
C ARG A 52 -24.94 0.32 5.66
N THR A 53 -24.28 -0.63 6.29
CA THR A 53 -22.88 -0.92 5.94
C THR A 53 -22.80 -1.49 4.53
N VAL A 54 -21.95 -0.88 3.72
CA VAL A 54 -21.58 -1.33 2.38
C VAL A 54 -20.07 -1.40 2.27
N GLY A 55 -19.59 -2.37 1.50
CA GLY A 55 -18.17 -2.50 1.15
C GLY A 55 -17.92 -2.20 -0.32
N GLY A 56 -16.69 -1.83 -0.64
CA GLY A 56 -16.25 -1.58 -2.00
C GLY A 56 -14.75 -1.78 -2.19
N ILE A 57 -14.32 -1.61 -3.44
CA ILE A 57 -12.91 -1.63 -3.85
C ILE A 57 -12.56 -0.26 -4.39
N GLU A 58 -11.50 0.32 -3.88
CA GLU A 58 -10.89 1.53 -4.42
C GLU A 58 -9.52 1.18 -5.01
N ARG A 59 -9.25 1.63 -6.24
CA ARG A 59 -7.96 1.36 -6.89
C ARG A 59 -7.01 2.50 -6.60
N ALA A 60 -6.12 2.30 -5.63
CA ALA A 60 -5.06 3.25 -5.33
C ALA A 60 -3.89 3.03 -6.29
N THR A 61 -3.41 4.11 -6.90
CA THR A 61 -2.24 4.08 -7.78
C THR A 61 -1.06 4.73 -7.08
N ILE A 62 0.00 3.95 -6.90
CA ILE A 62 1.21 4.30 -6.17
C ILE A 62 2.31 4.49 -7.20
N THR A 63 2.97 5.64 -7.17
CA THR A 63 4.12 5.94 -8.03
C THR A 63 5.32 6.29 -7.17
N THR A 64 6.39 5.52 -7.32
CA THR A 64 7.66 5.75 -6.60
C THR A 64 8.72 6.22 -7.57
N ARG A 65 9.50 7.23 -7.20
CA ARG A 65 10.58 7.76 -8.04
C ARG A 65 11.79 8.14 -7.19
N ARG A 66 13.00 7.86 -7.69
CA ARG A 66 14.24 8.33 -7.06
C ARG A 66 14.44 9.82 -7.33
N THR A 67 14.71 10.61 -6.30
CA THR A 67 14.90 12.07 -6.42
C THR A 67 16.29 12.50 -5.91
N PRO A 68 16.99 13.43 -6.60
CA PRO A 68 18.32 13.89 -6.19
C PRO A 68 18.30 14.93 -5.05
N ARG A 69 17.14 15.42 -4.61
CA ARG A 69 16.98 16.34 -3.48
C ARG A 69 15.89 15.83 -2.53
N PRO A 70 16.25 15.35 -1.33
CA PRO A 70 15.31 14.90 -0.33
C PRO A 70 14.52 16.02 0.33
N GLU A 71 13.23 16.09 0.09
CA GLU A 71 12.28 16.17 1.18
C GLU A 71 11.41 14.93 1.00
N PHE A 72 11.18 14.15 2.05
CA PHE A 72 10.25 13.02 1.97
C PHE A 72 8.89 13.59 1.54
N GLU A 73 8.61 13.51 0.24
CA GLU A 73 7.43 14.09 -0.38
C GLU A 73 6.49 12.93 -0.66
N VAL A 74 5.48 12.82 0.19
CA VAL A 74 4.29 12.05 -0.11
C VAL A 74 3.33 13.04 -0.75
N ASP A 75 3.36 13.09 -2.07
CA ASP A 75 2.51 14.01 -2.82
C ASP A 75 1.09 13.43 -2.87
N LEU A 76 0.29 13.84 -1.90
CA LEU A 76 -1.12 13.49 -1.77
C LEU A 76 -2.03 14.58 -2.35
N ARG A 77 -1.45 15.64 -2.95
CA ARG A 77 -2.16 16.89 -3.30
C ARG A 77 -2.29 17.11 -4.81
N SER A 78 -1.36 16.64 -5.64
CA SER A 78 -1.34 16.97 -7.07
C SER A 78 -2.13 16.03 -7.98
N GLY A 79 -2.53 14.86 -7.49
CA GLY A 79 -3.22 13.84 -8.27
C GLY A 79 -4.69 13.69 -7.90
N LYS A 80 -5.55 14.68 -8.22
CA LYS A 80 -7.03 14.56 -8.15
C LYS A 80 -7.58 13.83 -6.90
N ALA A 81 -6.97 13.99 -5.73
CA ALA A 81 -7.47 13.36 -4.50
C ALA A 81 -8.62 14.20 -3.90
N GLU A 82 -9.65 14.51 -4.69
CA GLU A 82 -10.87 15.17 -4.19
C GLU A 82 -11.68 14.26 -3.23
N GLY A 83 -11.28 12.98 -3.10
CA GLY A 83 -11.97 11.98 -2.28
C GLY A 83 -11.21 11.42 -1.07
N ALA A 84 -9.91 11.69 -0.91
CA ALA A 84 -9.12 11.08 0.17
C ALA A 84 -9.34 11.82 1.51
N GLY A 85 -9.76 11.09 2.54
CA GLY A 85 -9.90 11.65 3.88
C GLY A 85 -8.58 11.68 4.69
N PRO A 86 -8.55 12.40 5.82
CA PRO A 86 -7.32 12.61 6.60
C PRO A 86 -6.66 11.33 7.11
N GLN A 87 -7.44 10.29 7.43
CA GLN A 87 -6.87 9.03 7.93
C GLN A 87 -6.21 8.25 6.80
N TRP A 88 -6.80 8.26 5.61
CA TRP A 88 -6.19 7.64 4.43
C TRP A 88 -4.89 8.35 4.03
N VAL A 89 -4.88 9.68 4.08
CA VAL A 89 -3.67 10.50 3.84
C VAL A 89 -2.55 10.12 4.80
N ALA A 90 -2.85 10.03 6.10
CA ALA A 90 -1.87 9.61 7.11
C ALA A 90 -1.39 8.17 6.89
N ALA A 91 -2.30 7.24 6.60
CA ALA A 91 -1.97 5.84 6.35
C ALA A 91 -1.09 5.66 5.11
N SER A 92 -1.33 6.43 4.05
CA SER A 92 -0.52 6.43 2.83
C SER A 92 0.89 6.91 3.09
N ALA A 93 1.06 7.98 3.87
CA ALA A 93 2.38 8.46 4.26
C ALA A 93 3.16 7.44 5.10
N VAL A 94 2.51 6.79 6.07
CA VAL A 94 3.13 5.72 6.86
C VAL A 94 3.49 4.53 5.97
N ALA A 95 2.59 4.10 5.09
CA ALA A 95 2.81 3.00 4.17
C ALA A 95 3.99 3.25 3.23
N ALA A 96 4.11 4.46 2.68
CA ALA A 96 5.24 4.86 1.85
C ALA A 96 6.57 4.76 2.62
N ALA A 97 6.61 5.28 3.86
CA ALA A 97 7.80 5.23 4.69
C ALA A 97 8.20 3.78 5.05
N VAL A 98 7.25 2.97 5.52
CA VAL A 98 7.50 1.55 5.86
C VAL A 98 7.96 0.79 4.61
N GLY A 99 7.29 0.99 3.47
CA GLY A 99 7.66 0.32 2.21
C GLY A 99 9.07 0.67 1.75
N MET A 100 9.50 1.93 1.87
CA MET A 100 10.88 2.33 1.58
C MET A 100 11.90 1.67 2.51
N LEU A 101 11.61 1.66 3.82
CA LEU A 101 12.50 1.05 4.82
C LEU A 101 12.65 -0.47 4.59
N PHE A 102 11.55 -1.19 4.33
CA PHE A 102 11.59 -2.62 4.04
C PHE A 102 12.25 -2.94 2.70
N ALA A 103 12.23 -2.02 1.74
CA ALA A 103 12.98 -2.14 0.50
C ALA A 103 14.50 -1.93 0.68
N GLY A 104 14.95 -1.40 1.82
CA GLY A 104 16.34 -0.98 2.04
C GLY A 104 16.66 0.35 1.37
N ASN A 105 15.64 1.12 1.03
CA ASN A 105 15.75 2.38 0.33
C ASN A 105 15.79 3.51 1.35
N ASP A 106 16.74 4.44 1.21
CA ASP A 106 16.76 5.65 2.05
C ASP A 106 15.57 6.55 1.67
N PRO A 107 14.57 6.73 2.56
CA PRO A 107 13.36 7.49 2.24
C PRO A 107 13.64 8.97 1.94
N ARG A 108 14.85 9.46 2.23
CA ARG A 108 15.28 10.79 1.82
C ARG A 108 15.41 10.89 0.30
N VAL A 109 15.96 9.90 -0.38
CA VAL A 109 16.25 9.98 -1.82
C VAL A 109 15.15 9.40 -2.72
N TYR A 110 13.96 9.16 -2.15
CA TYR A 110 12.79 8.65 -2.84
C TYR A 110 11.56 9.50 -2.54
N GLY A 111 10.75 9.77 -3.57
CA GLY A 111 9.40 10.30 -3.43
C GLY A 111 8.36 9.23 -3.72
N ALA A 112 7.20 9.34 -3.06
CA ALA A 112 6.03 8.52 -3.31
C ALA A 112 4.82 9.42 -3.62
N ARG A 113 4.01 9.02 -4.58
CA ARG A 113 2.75 9.67 -4.91
C ARG A 113 1.66 8.62 -4.96
N ASP A 114 0.65 8.81 -4.12
CA ASP A 114 -0.50 7.92 -4.05
C ASP A 114 -1.75 8.68 -4.51
N THR A 115 -2.49 8.08 -5.45
CA THR A 115 -3.73 8.65 -5.97
C THR A 115 -4.86 7.65 -5.87
N VAL A 116 -6.08 8.16 -5.65
CA VAL A 116 -7.32 7.39 -5.60
C VAL A 116 -8.32 7.99 -6.57
N THR A 117 -9.28 7.18 -7.02
CA THR A 117 -10.30 7.55 -8.01
C THR A 117 -11.64 7.94 -7.39
N GLY A 118 -11.93 7.49 -6.17
CA GLY A 118 -13.17 7.75 -5.44
C GLY A 118 -12.96 8.22 -4.00
N PRO A 119 -14.05 8.60 -3.29
CA PRO A 119 -13.98 8.98 -1.89
C PRO A 119 -13.65 7.80 -1.00
N ILE A 120 -12.54 7.89 -0.26
CA ILE A 120 -12.06 6.85 0.66
C ILE A 120 -11.42 7.51 1.88
N ASP A 121 -11.70 6.96 3.06
CA ASP A 121 -11.02 7.32 4.30
C ASP A 121 -10.80 6.08 5.17
N GLY A 122 -9.88 6.19 6.12
CA GLY A 122 -9.59 5.16 7.11
C GLY A 122 -8.20 4.52 6.97
N PRO A 123 -7.64 4.00 8.07
CA PRO A 123 -6.29 3.44 8.08
C PRO A 123 -6.20 2.03 7.49
N SER A 124 -7.33 1.38 7.17
CA SER A 124 -7.38 -0.04 6.83
C SER A 124 -6.78 -0.43 5.48
N ALA A 125 -6.24 0.54 4.73
CA ALA A 125 -5.49 0.33 3.50
C ALA A 125 -3.97 0.35 3.74
N GLY A 126 -3.49 0.63 4.96
CA GLY A 126 -2.05 0.80 5.24
C GLY A 126 -1.20 -0.38 4.75
N ALA A 127 -1.61 -1.61 5.03
CA ALA A 127 -0.85 -2.80 4.63
C ALA A 127 -0.78 -2.96 3.10
N ILE A 128 -1.90 -2.80 2.39
CA ILE A 128 -1.91 -2.95 0.91
C ILE A 128 -1.16 -1.83 0.20
N LEU A 129 -1.23 -0.60 0.73
CA LEU A 129 -0.45 0.53 0.22
C LEU A 129 1.06 0.28 0.41
N THR A 130 1.45 -0.36 1.51
CA THR A 130 2.84 -0.73 1.78
C THR A 130 3.33 -1.80 0.82
N VAL A 131 2.53 -2.86 0.58
CA VAL A 131 2.81 -3.89 -0.43
C VAL A 131 2.96 -3.26 -1.82
N GLY A 132 2.05 -2.35 -2.19
CA GLY A 132 2.12 -1.63 -3.47
C GLY A 132 3.36 -0.75 -3.60
N THR A 133 3.75 -0.06 -2.53
CA THR A 133 4.99 0.73 -2.47
C THR A 133 6.21 -0.18 -2.66
N LEU A 134 6.29 -1.30 -1.94
CA LEU A 134 7.38 -2.28 -2.11
C LEU A 134 7.45 -2.82 -3.53
N ALA A 135 6.31 -3.19 -4.10
CA ALA A 135 6.24 -3.70 -5.47
C ALA A 135 6.68 -2.63 -6.48
N ALA A 136 6.28 -1.37 -6.30
CA ALA A 136 6.74 -0.26 -7.14
C ALA A 136 8.25 -0.06 -7.01
N LEU A 137 8.81 -0.03 -5.79
CA LEU A 137 10.25 0.13 -5.57
C LEU A 137 11.06 -1.02 -6.16
N ARG A 138 10.58 -2.27 -6.05
CA ARG A 138 11.28 -3.47 -6.54
C ARG A 138 11.04 -3.76 -8.02
N GLY A 139 9.99 -3.19 -8.61
CA GLY A 139 9.55 -3.51 -9.98
C GLY A 139 8.81 -4.84 -10.06
N ASP A 140 8.18 -5.25 -8.97
CA ASP A 140 7.50 -6.53 -8.83
C ASP A 140 6.04 -6.42 -9.26
N ARG A 141 5.54 -7.50 -9.87
CA ARG A 141 4.14 -7.59 -10.29
C ARG A 141 3.30 -8.14 -9.14
N LEU A 142 2.17 -7.51 -8.90
CA LEU A 142 1.16 -7.99 -7.96
C LEU A 142 0.21 -8.95 -8.66
N ASP A 143 -0.18 -10.01 -7.96
CA ASP A 143 -1.29 -10.87 -8.35
C ASP A 143 -2.59 -10.05 -8.36
N ARG A 144 -3.33 -10.17 -9.46
CA ARG A 144 -4.57 -9.42 -9.68
C ARG A 144 -5.78 -10.08 -9.03
N GLU A 145 -5.66 -11.35 -8.64
CA GLU A 145 -6.71 -12.12 -7.96
C GLU A 145 -6.65 -11.97 -6.44
N VAL A 146 -5.60 -11.33 -5.91
CA VAL A 146 -5.40 -11.09 -4.48
C VAL A 146 -5.75 -9.65 -4.10
N THR A 147 -6.45 -9.48 -2.99
CA THR A 147 -6.65 -8.20 -2.31
C THR A 147 -6.44 -8.38 -0.80
N MET A 148 -6.35 -7.29 -0.04
CA MET A 148 -6.22 -7.37 1.40
C MET A 148 -6.80 -6.16 2.14
N THR A 149 -6.98 -6.31 3.44
CA THR A 149 -7.23 -5.20 4.37
C THR A 149 -6.33 -5.33 5.59
N GLY A 150 -6.02 -4.21 6.24
CA GLY A 150 -5.15 -4.16 7.42
C GLY A 150 -4.50 -2.80 7.57
N THR A 151 -4.32 -2.35 8.80
CA THR A 151 -3.40 -1.24 9.07
C THR A 151 -1.96 -1.74 8.97
N ILE A 152 -0.98 -0.83 8.94
CA ILE A 152 0.43 -1.18 8.96
C ILE A 152 1.12 -0.50 10.13
N ALA A 153 1.88 -1.27 10.90
CA ALA A 153 2.75 -0.75 11.94
C ALA A 153 4.18 -0.53 11.39
N PRO A 154 5.00 0.32 12.03
CA PRO A 154 6.37 0.60 11.57
C PRO A 154 7.28 -0.63 11.47
N ASP A 155 7.02 -1.65 12.27
CA ASP A 155 7.75 -2.93 12.29
C ASP A 155 7.27 -3.94 11.24
N GLY A 156 6.29 -3.55 10.40
CA GLY A 156 5.70 -4.42 9.38
C GLY A 156 4.49 -5.22 9.85
N THR A 157 4.08 -5.11 11.12
CA THR A 157 2.88 -5.83 11.61
C THR A 157 1.62 -5.36 10.90
N VAL A 158 0.82 -6.31 10.43
CA VAL A 158 -0.49 -6.04 9.82
C VAL A 158 -1.54 -5.97 10.93
N GLY A 159 -2.05 -4.77 11.18
CA GLY A 159 -2.95 -4.51 12.31
C GLY A 159 -4.43 -4.77 11.99
N VAL A 160 -5.18 -5.08 13.06
CA VAL A 160 -6.61 -5.40 13.01
C VAL A 160 -7.46 -4.27 12.45
N VAL A 161 -8.57 -4.64 11.81
CA VAL A 161 -9.53 -3.70 11.22
C VAL A 161 -10.96 -4.19 11.44
N GLY A 162 -11.91 -3.25 11.40
CA GLY A 162 -13.34 -3.57 11.45
C GLY A 162 -13.94 -3.85 10.06
N LEU A 163 -15.22 -4.27 10.10
CA LEU A 163 -16.08 -4.49 8.94
C LEU A 163 -15.49 -5.49 7.92
N VAL A 164 -14.82 -6.53 8.42
CA VAL A 164 -14.12 -7.51 7.57
C VAL A 164 -15.09 -8.31 6.70
N LEU A 165 -16.27 -8.67 7.23
CA LEU A 165 -17.29 -9.40 6.46
C LEU A 165 -17.79 -8.60 5.24
N ASP A 166 -18.03 -7.30 5.40
CA ASP A 166 -18.47 -6.43 4.30
C ASP A 166 -17.37 -6.25 3.24
N LYS A 167 -16.11 -6.19 3.67
CA LYS A 167 -14.95 -6.15 2.78
C LYS A 167 -14.78 -7.47 2.00
N ILE A 168 -14.86 -8.63 2.67
CA ILE A 168 -14.83 -9.94 2.00
C ILE A 168 -15.97 -10.05 0.98
N LYS A 169 -17.18 -9.61 1.35
CA LYS A 169 -18.34 -9.58 0.43
C LYS A 169 -18.08 -8.67 -0.78
N ALA A 170 -17.44 -7.52 -0.58
CA ALA A 170 -17.07 -6.62 -1.66
C ALA A 170 -16.01 -7.24 -2.60
N ALA A 171 -15.00 -7.91 -2.04
CA ALA A 171 -13.98 -8.63 -2.80
C ALA A 171 -14.60 -9.75 -3.66
N ALA A 172 -15.48 -10.56 -3.06
CA ALA A 172 -16.21 -11.62 -3.77
C ALA A 172 -17.03 -11.06 -4.93
N LYS A 173 -17.78 -9.97 -4.69
CA LYS A 173 -18.56 -9.31 -5.74
C LYS A 173 -17.68 -8.74 -6.86
N ALA A 174 -16.46 -8.30 -6.53
CA ALA A 174 -15.49 -7.77 -7.48
C ALA A 174 -14.68 -8.86 -8.22
N GLY A 175 -14.87 -10.14 -7.87
CA GLY A 175 -14.24 -11.28 -8.54
C GLY A 175 -12.80 -11.57 -8.08
N PHE A 176 -12.40 -11.16 -6.88
CA PHE A 176 -11.11 -11.57 -6.31
C PHE A 176 -11.17 -13.03 -5.86
N GLY A 177 -10.11 -13.80 -6.12
CA GLY A 177 -9.98 -15.19 -5.68
C GLY A 177 -9.55 -15.30 -4.22
N THR A 178 -8.74 -14.35 -3.74
CA THR A 178 -8.15 -14.39 -2.40
C THR A 178 -8.22 -13.05 -1.70
N VAL A 179 -8.58 -13.05 -0.41
CA VAL A 179 -8.57 -11.89 0.48
C VAL A 179 -7.67 -12.16 1.67
N LEU A 180 -6.64 -11.34 1.84
CA LEU A 180 -5.79 -11.39 3.04
C LEU A 180 -6.42 -10.51 4.14
N ILE A 181 -6.55 -11.07 5.34
CA ILE A 181 -7.06 -10.38 6.53
C ILE A 181 -6.03 -10.42 7.67
N PRO A 182 -6.02 -9.43 8.58
CA PRO A 182 -5.10 -9.42 9.71
C PRO A 182 -5.37 -10.59 10.67
N TYR A 183 -4.32 -11.09 11.29
CA TYR A 183 -4.42 -11.99 12.44
C TYR A 183 -5.29 -11.37 13.54
N GLY A 184 -6.14 -12.18 14.17
CA GLY A 184 -7.10 -11.74 15.19
C GLY A 184 -8.39 -11.15 14.64
N THR A 185 -8.63 -11.21 13.31
CA THR A 185 -9.88 -10.76 12.67
C THR A 185 -10.69 -11.90 12.06
N GLU A 186 -10.34 -13.15 12.31
CA GLU A 186 -11.02 -14.35 11.78
C GLU A 186 -12.43 -14.50 12.34
N ARG A 187 -12.63 -14.10 13.60
CA ARG A 187 -13.95 -14.15 14.26
C ARG A 187 -14.56 -12.75 14.23
N GLN A 188 -15.67 -12.63 13.51
CA GLN A 188 -16.40 -11.37 13.34
C GLN A 188 -17.76 -11.46 14.02
N SER A 189 -18.27 -10.34 14.51
CA SER A 189 -19.64 -10.27 15.02
C SER A 189 -20.64 -10.18 13.86
N GLY A 190 -21.57 -11.14 13.79
CA GLY A 190 -22.69 -11.13 12.86
C GLY A 190 -24.04 -10.91 13.58
N PRO A 191 -25.14 -10.70 12.82
CA PRO A 191 -26.47 -10.51 13.38
C PRO A 191 -26.96 -11.71 14.21
N ASP A 192 -26.61 -12.92 13.77
CA ASP A 192 -27.06 -14.19 14.36
C ASP A 192 -25.99 -14.82 15.28
N GLY A 193 -24.91 -14.08 15.58
CA GLY A 193 -23.80 -14.55 16.42
C GLY A 193 -22.43 -14.44 15.73
N PRO A 194 -21.39 -15.06 16.32
CA PRO A 194 -20.03 -15.05 15.77
C PRO A 194 -19.96 -15.73 14.40
N VAL A 195 -19.32 -15.07 13.44
CA VAL A 195 -19.11 -15.55 12.07
C VAL A 195 -17.63 -15.81 11.87
N ASP A 196 -17.30 -16.96 11.28
CA ASP A 196 -15.95 -17.28 10.84
C ASP A 196 -15.70 -16.67 9.46
N ALA A 197 -14.69 -15.80 9.34
CA ALA A 197 -14.37 -15.07 8.12
C ALA A 197 -13.96 -16.02 6.98
N ARG A 198 -13.30 -17.14 7.28
CA ARG A 198 -12.86 -18.10 6.27
C ARG A 198 -14.03 -18.85 5.67
N ASN A 199 -14.93 -19.36 6.51
CA ASN A 199 -16.15 -19.99 6.04
C ASN A 199 -17.03 -18.99 5.26
N PHE A 200 -17.16 -17.76 5.78
CA PHE A 200 -17.93 -16.71 5.12
C PHE A 200 -17.39 -16.37 3.72
N GLY A 201 -16.06 -16.32 3.55
CA GLY A 201 -15.42 -16.16 2.25
C GLY A 201 -15.64 -17.35 1.32
N ALA A 202 -15.43 -18.58 1.82
CA ALA A 202 -15.55 -19.80 1.04
C ALA A 202 -16.97 -19.98 0.46
N GLU A 203 -18.01 -19.71 1.24
CA GLU A 203 -19.42 -19.70 0.78
C GLU A 203 -19.67 -18.74 -0.39
N ARG A 204 -18.80 -17.74 -0.57
CA ARG A 204 -18.88 -16.69 -1.60
C ARG A 204 -17.84 -16.87 -2.70
N GLY A 205 -17.13 -18.00 -2.71
CA GLY A 205 -16.12 -18.31 -3.72
C GLY A 205 -14.82 -17.54 -3.57
N VAL A 206 -14.49 -17.07 -2.36
CA VAL A 206 -13.25 -16.35 -2.07
C VAL A 206 -12.48 -17.05 -0.96
N GLU A 207 -11.20 -17.33 -1.20
CA GLU A 207 -10.31 -17.81 -0.16
C GLU A 207 -9.92 -16.67 0.78
N VAL A 208 -10.08 -16.87 2.08
CA VAL A 208 -9.63 -15.91 3.09
C VAL A 208 -8.39 -16.46 3.76
N VAL A 209 -7.29 -15.72 3.64
CA VAL A 209 -5.99 -16.06 4.20
C VAL A 209 -5.68 -15.07 5.31
N VAL A 210 -5.15 -15.55 6.42
CA VAL A 210 -4.75 -14.71 7.55
C VAL A 210 -3.28 -14.40 7.42
N VAL A 211 -2.93 -13.14 7.61
CA VAL A 211 -1.54 -12.64 7.65
C VAL A 211 -1.32 -11.85 8.93
N ASP A 212 -0.15 -11.98 9.52
CA ASP A 212 0.30 -11.24 10.70
C ASP A 212 1.23 -10.09 10.35
N ASP A 213 2.00 -10.22 9.25
CA ASP A 213 3.00 -9.25 8.86
C ASP A 213 3.05 -8.95 7.35
N LEU A 214 3.86 -7.95 7.03
CA LEU A 214 4.11 -7.45 5.69
C LEU A 214 4.89 -8.47 4.83
N VAL A 215 5.72 -9.33 5.43
CA VAL A 215 6.53 -10.32 4.72
C VAL A 215 5.63 -11.37 4.09
N ASP A 216 4.70 -11.92 4.86
CA ASP A 216 3.72 -12.89 4.41
C ASP A 216 2.75 -12.27 3.40
N ALA A 217 2.24 -11.07 3.69
CA ALA A 217 1.37 -10.35 2.76
C ALA A 217 2.07 -10.12 1.41
N TYR A 218 3.32 -9.64 1.42
CA TYR A 218 4.07 -9.38 0.19
C TYR A 218 4.33 -10.65 -0.62
N ARG A 219 4.68 -11.75 0.06
CA ARG A 219 4.89 -13.05 -0.58
C ARG A 219 3.62 -13.55 -1.24
N LEU A 220 2.47 -13.44 -0.59
CA LEU A 220 1.18 -13.86 -1.16
C LEU A 220 0.77 -13.01 -2.36
N PHE A 221 1.13 -11.72 -2.37
CA PHE A 221 0.86 -10.84 -3.50
C PHE A 221 1.80 -11.02 -4.69
N THR A 222 3.03 -11.47 -4.49
CA THR A 222 4.08 -11.42 -5.54
C THR A 222 4.69 -12.78 -5.88
N GLY A 223 4.50 -13.78 -5.03
CA GLY A 223 5.24 -15.04 -5.05
C GLY A 223 6.72 -14.91 -4.70
N LYS A 224 7.17 -13.74 -4.21
CA LYS A 224 8.58 -13.46 -3.90
C LYS A 224 8.80 -13.29 -2.40
N ASP A 225 9.95 -13.77 -1.93
CA ASP A 225 10.33 -13.56 -0.54
C ASP A 225 10.70 -12.09 -0.30
N LEU A 226 10.15 -11.55 0.79
CA LEU A 226 10.57 -10.27 1.34
C LEU A 226 11.53 -10.54 2.49
N VAL A 227 12.84 -10.50 2.21
CA VAL A 227 13.82 -10.36 3.29
C VAL A 227 13.85 -8.87 3.63
N PRO A 228 13.40 -8.46 4.83
CA PRO A 228 13.50 -7.07 5.23
C PRO A 228 14.96 -6.65 5.17
N ALA A 229 15.26 -5.60 4.42
CA ALA A 229 16.56 -4.95 4.51
C ALA A 229 16.62 -4.11 5.80
N LEU A 230 16.34 -4.73 6.93
CA LEU A 230 16.79 -4.23 8.22
C LEU A 230 18.31 -4.31 8.12
N GLY A 231 18.94 -3.20 7.76
CA GLY A 231 20.39 -3.10 7.75
C GLY A 231 20.92 -3.70 9.05
N ALA A 232 22.10 -4.33 8.99
CA ALA A 232 22.72 -4.92 10.17
C ALA A 232 22.52 -3.97 11.35
N VAL A 233 21.85 -4.43 12.41
CA VAL A 233 21.70 -3.63 13.63
C VAL A 233 23.13 -3.21 13.99
N PRO A 234 23.46 -1.91 13.99
CA PRO A 234 24.81 -1.50 14.24
C PRO A 234 25.22 -2.12 15.57
N GLU A 235 26.34 -2.83 15.57
CA GLU A 235 26.87 -3.45 16.77
C GLU A 235 26.86 -2.40 17.88
N PRO A 236 26.18 -2.65 19.01
CA PRO A 236 26.10 -1.67 20.07
C PRO A 236 27.51 -1.26 20.46
N ALA A 237 27.72 0.04 20.69
CA ALA A 237 29.02 0.51 21.18
C ALA A 237 29.45 -0.35 22.37
N PRO A 238 30.75 -0.67 22.52
CA PRO A 238 31.21 -1.62 23.55
C PRO A 238 30.67 -1.36 24.95
N ALA A 239 30.45 -0.08 25.31
CA ALA A 239 29.82 0.31 26.57
C ALA A 239 28.35 -0.13 26.70
N VAL A 240 27.55 0.03 25.64
CA VAL A 240 26.13 -0.40 25.61
C VAL A 240 26.04 -1.93 25.64
N ALA A 241 26.90 -2.61 24.87
CA ALA A 241 27.01 -4.06 24.90
C ALA A 241 27.38 -4.58 26.30
N ALA A 242 28.36 -3.95 26.96
CA ALA A 242 28.78 -4.31 28.31
C ALA A 242 27.66 -4.13 29.34
N VAL A 243 26.87 -3.05 29.25
CA VAL A 243 25.71 -2.84 30.12
C VAL A 243 24.67 -3.94 29.89
N ALA A 244 24.29 -4.21 28.64
CA ALA A 244 23.31 -5.24 28.31
C ALA A 244 23.74 -6.64 28.82
N VAL A 245 25.00 -7.02 28.61
CA VAL A 245 25.57 -8.28 29.11
C VAL A 245 25.57 -8.33 30.64
N THR A 246 25.94 -7.23 31.30
CA THR A 246 25.97 -7.17 32.77
C THR A 246 24.57 -7.31 33.35
N THR A 247 23.58 -6.61 32.78
CA THR A 247 22.19 -6.67 33.20
C THR A 247 21.58 -8.06 32.95
N ALA A 248 21.85 -8.67 31.80
CA ALA A 248 21.37 -10.01 31.48
C ALA A 248 21.94 -11.07 32.45
N ARG A 249 23.23 -11.00 32.76
CA ARG A 249 23.87 -11.87 33.77
C ARG A 249 23.27 -11.67 35.15
N ALA A 250 23.15 -10.42 35.60
CA ALA A 250 22.55 -10.12 36.89
C ALA A 250 21.09 -10.61 37.00
N LEU A 251 20.32 -10.58 35.91
CA LEU A 251 18.98 -11.15 35.87
C LEU A 251 19.02 -12.68 35.95
N ALA A 252 19.90 -13.33 35.19
CA ALA A 252 20.07 -14.79 35.24
C ALA A 252 20.46 -15.26 36.65
N ASP A 253 21.45 -14.61 37.28
CA ASP A 253 21.88 -14.91 38.65
C ASP A 253 20.73 -14.75 39.65
N ARG A 254 19.85 -13.76 39.47
CA ARG A 254 18.66 -13.57 40.31
C ARG A 254 17.61 -14.64 40.09
N ILE A 255 17.42 -15.10 38.85
CA ILE A 255 16.52 -16.21 38.54
C ILE A 255 17.05 -17.49 39.17
N ASP A 256 18.33 -17.79 39.01
CA ASP A 256 18.96 -18.99 39.58
C ASP A 256 18.90 -18.99 41.12
N ALA A 257 19.18 -17.84 41.76
CA ALA A 257 19.05 -17.70 43.20
C ALA A 257 17.60 -17.88 43.68
N ALA A 258 16.62 -17.36 42.93
CA ALA A 258 15.20 -17.52 43.24
C ALA A 258 14.77 -18.99 43.09
N LEU A 259 15.20 -19.67 42.02
CA LEU A 259 14.93 -21.09 41.79
C LEU A 259 15.56 -21.97 42.87
N ALA A 260 16.80 -21.68 43.29
CA ALA A 260 17.48 -22.40 44.35
C ALA A 260 16.84 -22.21 45.74
N ALA A 261 16.14 -21.09 45.94
CA ALA A 261 15.42 -20.79 47.18
C ALA A 261 13.99 -21.40 47.23
N LEU A 262 13.54 -22.05 46.15
CA LEU A 262 12.26 -22.75 46.16
C LEU A 262 12.33 -23.99 47.08
N PRO A 263 11.33 -24.22 47.95
CA PRO A 263 11.28 -25.41 48.77
C PRO A 263 11.14 -26.67 47.89
N ALA A 264 11.88 -27.73 48.21
CA ALA A 264 11.78 -29.00 47.52
C ALA A 264 10.34 -29.55 47.64
N GLY A 265 9.64 -29.69 46.50
CA GLY A 265 8.30 -30.26 46.44
C GLY A 265 7.21 -29.37 45.80
N VAL A 266 7.55 -28.24 45.18
CA VAL A 266 6.61 -27.57 44.26
C VAL A 266 6.78 -28.21 42.88
N ASP A 267 6.21 -29.41 42.71
CA ASP A 267 6.00 -30.01 41.40
C ASP A 267 4.94 -29.18 40.66
N ALA A 268 5.30 -28.70 39.47
CA ALA A 268 4.38 -28.20 38.45
C ALA A 268 4.36 -29.19 37.27
#